data_AF-A0A2N1UBM2-F1
#
_entry.id   AF-A0A2N1UBM2-F1
#
_cell.length_a   1.000
_cell.length_b   1.000
_cell.length_c   1.000
_cell.angle_alpha   90.00
_cell.angle_beta   90.00
_cell.angle_gamma   90.00
#
_symmetry.space_group_name_H-M   'P 1'
#
loop_
_entity.id
_entity.type
_entity.pdbx_description
1 polymer ?
#
loop_
_entity_poly.entity_id
_entity_poly.type
_entity_poly.pdbx_seq_one_letter_code
_entity_poly.pdbx_strand_id
1 'polypeptide(L)'
;MKKRQGLSMLEIMIGVFIFAIAFIPLFRVVQYGGKSTVKINNYSKVARLAQRLIEECKHVPFKIYLKDYQEMGSGETFVVNQNYYPQTLEAINEFNEELKSLTVEAELTVKKLPDNRISEVWINVIATWKEGDGTTEGDNKRQLRLGNAIRNPDCYM
;
A
#
# COMPACT_ATOMS: atom_id res chain seq x y z
N MET A 1 30.31 66.68 -0.11
CA MET A 1 29.06 66.27 -0.79
C MET A 1 29.05 64.75 -0.93
N LYS A 2 28.14 64.04 -0.25
CA LYS A 2 28.01 62.57 -0.37
C LYS A 2 27.40 62.24 -1.75
N LYS A 3 28.17 61.57 -2.62
CA LYS A 3 27.65 61.05 -3.89
C LYS A 3 26.57 60.02 -3.57
N ARG A 4 25.30 60.34 -3.88
CA ARG A 4 24.23 59.34 -3.97
C ARG A 4 24.52 58.52 -5.23
N GLN A 5 25.22 57.40 -5.09
CA GLN A 5 25.34 56.40 -6.15
C GLN A 5 23.99 55.68 -6.24
N GLY A 6 23.23 55.95 -7.30
CA GLY A 6 22.05 55.16 -7.63
C GLY A 6 22.51 53.81 -8.20
N LEU A 7 21.84 52.73 -7.78
CA LEU A 7 22.09 51.39 -8.35
C LEU A 7 21.81 51.43 -9.85
N SER A 8 22.74 50.89 -10.62
CA SER A 8 22.54 50.67 -12.06
C SER A 8 21.46 49.61 -12.28
N MET A 9 20.65 49.75 -13.34
CA MET A 9 19.66 48.73 -13.70
C MET A 9 20.31 47.36 -13.93
N LEU A 10 21.57 47.35 -14.38
CA LEU A 10 22.40 46.15 -14.53
C LEU A 10 22.68 45.47 -13.19
N GLU A 11 23.00 46.24 -12.14
CA GLU A 11 23.25 45.70 -10.79
C GLU A 11 21.98 45.10 -10.19
N ILE A 12 20.82 45.71 -10.46
CA ILE A 12 19.52 45.18 -10.06
C ILE A 12 19.27 43.85 -10.77
N MET A 13 19.52 43.77 -12.08
CA MET A 13 19.31 42.55 -12.87
C MET A 13 20.23 41.40 -12.43
N ILE A 14 21.52 41.71 -12.18
CA ILE A 14 22.49 40.76 -11.64
C ILE A 14 22.08 40.30 -10.24
N GLY A 15 21.63 41.23 -9.40
CA GLY A 15 21.12 40.93 -8.06
C GLY A 15 19.95 39.97 -8.08
N VAL A 16 18.95 40.21 -8.95
CA VAL A 16 17.79 39.33 -9.14
C VAL A 16 18.20 37.95 -9.66
N PHE A 17 19.16 37.89 -10.59
CA PHE A 17 19.65 36.63 -11.16
C PHE A 17 20.39 35.77 -10.13
N ILE A 18 21.26 36.39 -9.32
CA ILE A 18 21.96 35.72 -8.22
C ILE A 18 20.94 35.21 -7.19
N PHE A 19 19.94 36.04 -6.86
CA PHE A 19 18.85 35.65 -5.97
C PHE A 19 18.07 34.44 -6.52
N ALA A 20 17.68 34.46 -7.79
CA ALA A 20 16.94 33.36 -8.42
C ALA A 20 17.73 32.04 -8.37
N ILE A 21 19.04 32.08 -8.66
CA ILE A 21 19.90 30.89 -8.58
C ILE A 21 20.03 30.39 -7.14
N ALA A 22 20.15 31.30 -6.18
CA ALA A 22 20.20 30.94 -4.76
C ALA A 22 18.93 30.25 -4.25
N PHE A 23 17.77 30.46 -4.90
CA PHE A 23 16.50 29.81 -4.56
C PHE A 23 16.34 28.40 -5.16
N ILE A 24 17.10 28.02 -6.18
CA ILE A 24 17.07 26.68 -6.80
C ILE A 24 17.18 25.54 -5.76
N PRO A 25 18.13 25.54 -4.80
CA PRO A 25 18.21 24.48 -3.80
C PRO A 25 16.96 24.41 -2.90
N LEU A 26 16.34 25.55 -2.58
CA LEU A 26 15.12 25.60 -1.78
C LEU A 26 13.96 24.87 -2.47
N PHE A 27 13.78 25.12 -3.77
CA PHE A 27 12.75 24.43 -4.58
C PHE A 27 12.98 22.92 -4.64
N ARG A 28 14.24 22.49 -4.74
CA ARG A 28 14.57 21.05 -4.72
C ARG A 28 14.19 20.41 -3.39
N VAL A 29 14.52 21.03 -2.26
CA VAL A 29 14.19 20.50 -0.91
C VAL A 29 12.69 20.34 -0.72
N VAL A 30 11.88 21.32 -1.14
CA VAL A 30 10.41 21.25 -1.05
C VAL A 30 9.84 20.10 -1.89
N GLN A 31 10.34 19.92 -3.12
CA GLN A 31 9.92 18.83 -3.99
C GLN A 31 10.30 17.44 -3.43
N TYR A 32 11.49 17.31 -2.83
CA TYR A 32 11.92 16.06 -2.19
C TYR A 32 11.07 15.72 -0.95
N GLY A 33 10.76 16.72 -0.11
CA GLY A 33 9.89 16.55 1.05
C GLY A 33 8.51 16.04 0.66
N GLY A 34 7.86 16.69 -0.31
CA GLY A 34 6.54 16.28 -0.81
C GLY A 34 6.51 14.84 -1.36
N LYS A 35 7.51 14.47 -2.18
CA LYS A 35 7.61 13.10 -2.72
C LYS A 35 7.86 12.05 -1.64
N SER A 36 8.59 12.39 -0.58
CA SER A 36 8.84 11.47 0.55
C SER A 36 7.58 11.24 1.38
N THR A 37 6.85 12.31 1.70
CA THR A 37 5.60 12.22 2.47
C THR A 37 4.52 11.42 1.74
N VAL A 38 4.39 11.59 0.41
CA VAL A 38 3.42 10.82 -0.40
C VAL A 38 3.73 9.32 -0.37
N LYS A 39 5.00 8.92 -0.50
CA LYS A 39 5.43 7.51 -0.44
C LYS A 39 5.08 6.86 0.89
N ILE A 40 5.36 7.55 2.00
CA ILE A 40 5.06 7.05 3.35
C ILE A 40 3.55 6.93 3.55
N ASN A 41 2.78 7.90 3.06
CA ASN A 41 1.32 7.89 3.16
C ASN A 41 0.71 6.73 2.37
N ASN A 42 1.16 6.50 1.13
CA ASN A 42 0.71 5.37 0.30
C ASN A 42 0.98 4.04 1.00
N TYR A 43 2.20 3.84 1.50
CA TYR A 43 2.56 2.61 2.23
C TYR A 43 1.68 2.39 3.46
N SER A 44 1.41 3.44 4.24
CA SER A 44 0.56 3.36 5.43
C SER A 44 -0.90 3.03 5.08
N LYS A 45 -1.46 3.66 4.04
CA LYS A 45 -2.80 3.37 3.54
C LYS A 45 -2.92 1.92 3.07
N VAL A 46 -1.98 1.45 2.24
CA VAL A 46 -1.96 0.07 1.74
C VAL A 46 -1.83 -0.94 2.91
N ALA A 47 -0.98 -0.66 3.89
CA ALA A 47 -0.85 -1.52 5.07
C ALA A 47 -2.13 -1.62 5.89
N ARG A 48 -2.86 -0.50 6.05
CA ARG A 48 -4.16 -0.49 6.72
C ARG A 48 -5.20 -1.31 5.97
N LEU A 49 -5.26 -1.18 4.64
CA LEU A 49 -6.18 -1.98 3.81
C LEU A 49 -5.87 -3.47 3.94
N ALA A 50 -4.59 -3.86 3.82
CA ALA A 50 -4.18 -5.25 3.96
C ALA A 50 -4.46 -5.81 5.36
N GLN A 51 -4.25 -5.02 6.42
CA GLN A 51 -4.58 -5.44 7.78
C GLN A 51 -6.09 -5.59 7.97
N ARG A 52 -6.89 -4.63 7.48
CA ARG A 52 -8.36 -4.68 7.58
C ARG A 52 -8.93 -5.89 6.85
N LEU A 53 -8.39 -6.22 5.68
CA LEU A 53 -8.75 -7.43 4.93
C LEU A 53 -8.55 -8.68 5.80
N ILE A 54 -7.38 -8.82 6.40
CA ILE A 54 -7.05 -9.95 7.27
C ILE A 54 -8.01 -10.02 8.47
N GLU A 55 -8.34 -8.88 9.10
CA GLU A 55 -9.27 -8.82 10.22
C GLU A 55 -10.70 -9.19 9.81
N GLU A 56 -11.21 -8.71 8.67
CA GLU A 56 -12.53 -9.11 8.18
C GLU A 56 -12.60 -10.63 7.92
N CYS A 57 -11.55 -11.19 7.32
CA CYS A 57 -11.45 -12.62 7.14
C CYS A 57 -11.40 -13.41 8.46
N LYS A 58 -10.79 -12.86 9.54
CA LYS A 58 -10.81 -13.52 10.87
C LYS A 58 -12.22 -13.70 11.43
N HIS A 59 -13.16 -12.85 11.04
CA HIS A 59 -14.54 -12.94 11.49
C HIS A 59 -15.36 -13.98 10.70
N VAL A 60 -14.83 -14.54 9.62
CA VAL A 60 -15.50 -15.58 8.85
C VAL A 60 -15.43 -16.92 9.59
N PRO A 61 -16.57 -17.60 9.83
CA PRO A 61 -16.56 -18.89 10.51
C PRO A 61 -15.82 -19.97 9.70
N PHE A 62 -15.04 -20.82 10.38
CA PHE A 62 -14.32 -21.96 9.77
C PHE A 62 -15.21 -22.90 8.94
N LYS A 63 -16.50 -23.02 9.29
CA LYS A 63 -17.48 -23.80 8.52
C LYS A 63 -17.69 -23.25 7.11
N ILE A 64 -17.60 -21.93 6.93
CA ILE A 64 -17.72 -21.29 5.62
C ILE A 64 -16.48 -21.54 4.79
N TYR A 65 -15.28 -21.41 5.37
CA TYR A 65 -14.04 -21.81 4.70
C TYR A 65 -14.07 -23.27 4.24
N LEU A 66 -14.55 -24.18 5.09
CA LEU A 66 -14.69 -25.59 4.72
C LEU A 66 -15.68 -25.79 3.57
N LYS A 67 -16.78 -25.02 3.53
CA LYS A 67 -17.81 -25.12 2.48
C LYS A 67 -17.34 -24.56 1.14
N ASP A 68 -16.71 -23.40 1.14
CA ASP A 68 -16.29 -22.71 -0.08
C ASP A 68 -15.03 -23.35 -0.68
N TYR A 69 -14.25 -24.07 0.14
CA TYR A 69 -12.99 -24.69 -0.26
C TYR A 69 -12.96 -26.19 0.10
N GLN A 70 -14.06 -26.91 -0.14
CA GLN A 70 -14.19 -28.33 0.18
C GLN A 70 -13.09 -29.18 -0.48
N GLU A 71 -12.80 -28.88 -1.74
CA GLU A 71 -11.84 -29.60 -2.58
C GLU A 71 -10.37 -29.31 -2.22
N MET A 72 -10.12 -28.37 -1.30
CA MET A 72 -8.78 -27.89 -1.01
C MET A 72 -7.90 -28.94 -0.32
N GLY A 73 -6.76 -29.30 -0.90
CA GLY A 73 -5.72 -30.05 -0.22
C GLY A 73 -5.09 -29.26 0.94
N SER A 74 -4.55 -29.96 1.94
CA SER A 74 -3.79 -29.28 2.99
C SER A 74 -2.51 -28.68 2.41
N GLY A 75 -2.27 -27.39 2.62
CA GLY A 75 -1.08 -26.69 2.12
C GLY A 75 -1.23 -26.10 0.71
N GLU A 76 -2.37 -26.32 0.04
CA GLU A 76 -2.66 -25.67 -1.23
C GLU A 76 -3.10 -24.22 -1.02
N THR A 77 -2.81 -23.35 -2.00
CA THR A 77 -3.07 -21.91 -1.93
C THR A 77 -4.12 -21.50 -2.94
N PHE A 78 -5.10 -20.72 -2.51
CA PHE A 78 -6.21 -20.26 -3.35
C PHE A 78 -6.49 -18.79 -3.12
N VAL A 79 -7.17 -18.17 -4.08
CA VAL A 79 -7.65 -16.80 -3.94
C VAL A 79 -8.77 -16.74 -2.90
N VAL A 80 -8.68 -15.77 -1.99
CA VAL A 80 -9.69 -15.50 -0.98
C VAL A 80 -10.97 -15.01 -1.65
N ASN A 81 -12.10 -15.58 -1.23
CA ASN A 81 -13.42 -15.14 -1.67
C ASN A 81 -13.63 -13.68 -1.27
N GLN A 82 -13.90 -12.82 -2.26
CA GLN A 82 -14.10 -11.38 -2.04
C GLN A 82 -15.27 -11.08 -1.10
N ASN A 83 -16.24 -12.00 -0.97
CA ASN A 83 -17.35 -11.88 -0.04
C ASN A 83 -16.93 -11.92 1.44
N TYR A 84 -15.68 -12.30 1.74
CA TYR A 84 -15.16 -12.32 3.11
C TYR A 84 -14.69 -10.96 3.60
N TYR A 85 -14.48 -10.00 2.70
CA TYR A 85 -13.97 -8.66 3.05
C TYR A 85 -14.68 -7.54 2.27
N PRO A 86 -16.03 -7.49 2.26
CA PRO A 86 -16.78 -6.57 1.39
C PRO A 86 -16.49 -5.10 1.69
N GLN A 87 -16.27 -4.73 2.96
CA GLN A 87 -15.99 -3.34 3.32
C GLN A 87 -14.57 -2.92 2.90
N THR A 88 -13.61 -3.83 3.06
CA THR A 88 -12.25 -3.58 2.58
C THR A 88 -12.18 -3.56 1.06
N LEU A 89 -13.00 -4.35 0.36
CA LEU A 89 -13.07 -4.32 -1.11
C LEU A 89 -13.52 -2.96 -1.63
N GLU A 90 -14.55 -2.36 -1.02
CA GLU A 90 -15.00 -1.01 -1.34
C GLU A 90 -13.88 0.02 -1.13
N ALA A 91 -13.21 -0.03 0.03
CA ALA A 91 -12.09 0.87 0.34
C ALA A 91 -10.88 0.67 -0.60
N ILE A 92 -10.64 -0.56 -1.08
CA ILE A 92 -9.63 -0.84 -2.11
C ILE A 92 -10.02 -0.15 -3.42
N ASN A 93 -11.28 -0.26 -3.83
CA ASN A 93 -11.77 0.35 -5.07
C ASN A 93 -11.65 1.87 -5.03
N GLU A 94 -12.07 2.51 -3.92
CA GLU A 94 -11.91 3.95 -3.70
C GLU A 94 -10.44 4.37 -3.79
N PHE A 95 -9.55 3.64 -3.11
CA PHE A 95 -8.13 3.99 -3.13
C PHE A 95 -7.46 3.70 -4.48
N ASN A 96 -8.01 2.79 -5.27
CA ASN A 96 -7.55 2.53 -6.63
C ASN A 96 -7.87 3.71 -7.58
N GLU A 97 -8.88 4.54 -7.28
CA GLU A 97 -9.11 5.79 -8.01
C GLU A 97 -7.98 6.80 -7.79
N GLU A 98 -7.45 6.87 -6.57
CA GLU A 98 -6.28 7.69 -6.22
C GLU A 98 -4.97 7.10 -6.75
N LEU A 99 -4.79 5.78 -6.63
CA LEU A 99 -3.58 5.05 -6.97
C LEU A 99 -3.89 3.96 -7.99
N LYS A 100 -4.10 4.34 -9.26
CA LYS A 100 -4.52 3.47 -10.37
C LYS A 100 -3.66 2.23 -10.63
N SER A 101 -2.43 2.21 -10.13
CA SER A 101 -1.52 1.08 -10.27
C SER A 101 -1.61 0.09 -9.12
N LEU A 102 -2.49 0.34 -8.14
CA LEU A 102 -2.68 -0.51 -6.98
C LEU A 102 -3.35 -1.81 -7.39
N THR A 103 -2.76 -2.92 -6.96
CA THR A 103 -3.34 -4.25 -7.06
C THR A 103 -3.23 -4.89 -5.69
N VAL A 104 -4.34 -5.33 -5.13
CA VAL A 104 -4.41 -6.02 -3.83
C VAL A 104 -5.03 -7.39 -4.06
N GLU A 105 -4.23 -8.42 -3.82
CA GLU A 105 -4.62 -9.81 -3.94
C GLU A 105 -4.56 -10.46 -2.56
N ALA A 106 -5.49 -11.35 -2.27
CA ALA A 106 -5.53 -12.10 -1.03
C ALA A 106 -5.54 -13.58 -1.37
N GLU A 107 -4.58 -14.30 -0.80
CA GLU A 107 -4.40 -15.73 -0.91
C GLU A 107 -4.68 -16.38 0.43
N LEU A 108 -5.21 -17.59 0.42
CA LEU A 108 -5.35 -18.41 1.61
C LEU A 108 -4.77 -19.79 1.43
N THR A 109 -4.21 -20.31 2.51
CA THR A 109 -3.70 -21.68 2.61
C THR A 109 -4.34 -22.34 3.82
N VAL A 110 -5.00 -23.48 3.63
CA VAL A 110 -5.60 -24.22 4.74
C VAL A 110 -4.69 -25.33 5.22
N LYS A 111 -4.71 -25.57 6.53
CA LYS A 111 -4.08 -26.74 7.15
C LYS A 111 -5.16 -27.66 7.69
N LYS A 112 -5.27 -28.84 7.09
CA LYS A 112 -6.22 -29.86 7.51
C LYS A 112 -5.56 -30.88 8.44
N LEU A 113 -6.33 -31.36 9.40
CA LEU A 113 -5.99 -32.48 10.27
C LEU A 113 -6.31 -33.82 9.56
N PRO A 114 -5.80 -34.97 10.07
CA PRO A 114 -6.11 -36.29 9.52
C PRO A 114 -7.60 -36.64 9.51
N ASP A 115 -8.40 -35.99 10.36
CA ASP A 115 -9.85 -36.13 10.45
C ASP A 115 -10.62 -35.18 9.51
N ASN A 116 -9.91 -34.54 8.57
CA ASN A 116 -10.43 -33.60 7.58
C ASN A 116 -11.01 -32.28 8.17
N ARG A 117 -10.78 -31.99 9.46
CA ARG A 117 -11.09 -30.67 10.04
C ARG A 117 -10.01 -29.66 9.67
N ILE A 118 -10.40 -28.40 9.49
CA ILE A 118 -9.46 -27.28 9.31
C ILE A 118 -8.93 -26.87 10.69
N SER A 119 -7.61 -26.99 10.87
CA SER A 119 -6.92 -26.54 12.09
C SER A 119 -6.47 -25.09 11.99
N GLU A 120 -5.99 -24.67 10.82
CA GLU A 120 -5.49 -23.32 10.59
C GLU A 120 -5.86 -22.85 9.18
N VAL A 121 -6.16 -21.56 9.06
CA VAL A 121 -6.29 -20.86 7.78
C VAL A 121 -5.26 -19.74 7.76
N TRP A 122 -4.30 -19.83 6.86
CA TRP A 122 -3.32 -18.77 6.61
C TRP A 122 -3.89 -17.84 5.56
N ILE A 123 -3.84 -16.54 5.81
CA ILE A 123 -4.26 -15.51 4.86
C ILE A 123 -3.06 -14.64 4.57
N ASN A 124 -2.70 -14.53 3.30
CA ASN A 124 -1.61 -13.71 2.79
C ASN A 124 -2.19 -12.64 1.86
N VAL A 125 -2.01 -11.38 2.22
CA VAL A 125 -2.38 -10.25 1.38
C VAL A 125 -1.12 -9.73 0.70
N ILE A 126 -1.17 -9.67 -0.63
CA ILE A 126 -0.12 -9.16 -1.50
C ILE A 126 -0.65 -7.89 -2.16
N ALA A 127 -0.06 -6.76 -1.80
CA ALA A 127 -0.36 -5.49 -2.44
C ALA A 127 0.83 -5.00 -3.26
N THR A 128 0.60 -4.57 -4.50
CA THR A 128 1.62 -3.99 -5.36
C THR A 128 1.14 -2.68 -5.96
N TRP A 129 2.04 -1.71 -6.12
CA TRP A 129 1.74 -0.42 -6.75
C TRP A 129 2.99 0.19 -7.35
N LYS A 130 2.85 1.26 -8.15
CA LYS A 130 3.96 2.08 -8.65
C LYS A 130 3.88 3.47 -8.03
N GLU A 131 5.02 4.00 -7.57
CA GLU A 131 5.11 5.38 -7.08
C GLU A 131 5.18 6.37 -8.25
N GLY A 132 4.42 7.48 -8.18
CA GLY A 132 4.40 8.53 -9.21
C GLY A 132 3.10 8.58 -10.01
N ASP A 133 3.18 9.09 -11.24
CA ASP A 133 2.07 9.20 -12.20
C ASP A 133 1.66 7.85 -12.84
N GLY A 134 2.35 6.77 -12.49
CA GLY A 134 2.10 5.42 -13.02
C GLY A 134 2.56 5.21 -14.46
N THR A 135 2.95 6.28 -15.17
CA THR A 135 3.38 6.28 -16.58
C THR A 135 4.89 6.29 -16.76
N THR A 136 5.65 6.58 -15.71
CA THR A 136 7.12 6.60 -15.78
C THR A 136 7.67 5.15 -15.79
N GLU A 137 8.22 4.68 -16.91
CA GLU A 137 8.96 3.42 -16.98
C GLU A 137 10.20 3.48 -16.07
N GLY A 138 10.20 2.69 -15.00
CA GLY A 138 11.30 2.62 -14.03
C GLY A 138 10.96 1.76 -12.81
N ASP A 139 11.99 1.47 -12.01
CA ASP A 139 12.02 0.53 -10.87
C ASP A 139 11.25 1.02 -9.61
N ASN A 140 10.17 1.78 -9.83
CA ASN A 140 9.34 2.37 -8.77
C ASN A 140 8.23 1.43 -8.30
N LYS A 141 8.32 0.13 -8.61
CA LYS A 141 7.37 -0.88 -8.14
C LYS A 141 7.57 -1.08 -6.65
N ARG A 142 6.48 -0.97 -5.90
CA ARG A 142 6.42 -1.26 -4.47
C ARG A 142 5.57 -2.49 -4.26
N GLN A 143 5.93 -3.23 -3.23
CA GLN A 143 5.20 -4.40 -2.78
C GLN A 143 5.11 -4.36 -1.26
N LEU A 144 3.94 -4.72 -0.77
CA LEU A 144 3.68 -5.06 0.62
C LEU A 144 3.13 -6.48 0.66
N ARG A 145 3.64 -7.29 1.59
CA ARG A 145 3.06 -8.60 1.92
C ARG A 145 2.76 -8.63 3.40
N LEU A 146 1.54 -8.96 3.76
CA LEU A 146 1.12 -9.17 5.14
C LEU A 146 0.42 -10.51 5.23
N GLY A 147 0.77 -11.30 6.23
CA GLY A 147 0.21 -12.63 6.45
C GLY A 147 -0.22 -12.83 7.88
N ASN A 148 -1.30 -13.59 8.09
CA ASN A 148 -1.71 -14.01 9.43
C ASN A 148 -2.32 -15.42 9.38
N ALA A 149 -2.08 -16.19 10.44
CA ALA A 149 -2.66 -17.52 10.63
C ALA A 149 -3.82 -17.43 11.61
N ILE A 150 -4.99 -17.89 11.18
CA ILE A 150 -6.21 -17.99 11.97
C ILE A 150 -6.32 -19.43 12.44
N ARG A 151 -6.24 -19.66 13.76
CA ARG A 151 -6.33 -21.00 14.35
C ARG A 151 -7.76 -21.32 14.73
N ASN A 152 -8.21 -22.53 14.40
CA ASN A 152 -9.53 -23.01 14.78
C ASN A 152 -9.52 -23.46 16.25
N PRO A 153 -10.21 -22.76 17.17
CA PRO A 153 -10.22 -23.13 18.59
C PRO A 153 -10.83 -24.52 18.84
N ASP A 154 -11.77 -24.96 17.99
CA ASP A 154 -12.47 -26.25 18.13
C ASP A 154 -11.56 -27.46 17.87
N CYS A 155 -10.34 -27.24 17.38
CA CYS A 155 -9.34 -28.28 17.12
C CYS A 155 -8.36 -28.47 18.29
N TYR A 156 -8.36 -27.58 19.29
CA TYR A 156 -7.40 -27.58 20.40
C TYR A 156 -8.07 -27.65 21.79
N MET A 157 -9.39 -27.83 21.82
CA MET A 157 -10.17 -28.17 23.01
C MET A 157 -10.58 -29.64 22.95
#